data_AF-A0A3M0YD63-F1
#
_entry.id   AF-A0A3M0YD63-F1
#
_cell.length_a   1.000
_cell.length_b   1.000
_cell.length_c   1.000
_cell.angle_alpha   90.00
_cell.angle_beta   90.00
_cell.angle_gamma   90.00
#
_symmetry.space_group_name_H-M   'P 1'
#
loop_
_entity.id
_entity.type
_entity.pdbx_description
1 polymer ?
#
loop_
_entity_poly.entity_id
_entity_poly.type
_entity_poly.pdbx_seq_one_letter_code
_entity_poly.pdbx_strand_id
1 'polypeptide(L)'
;RRKWLCIDWCAGEEQEVIQLVKVLDEQGPDIANPLDPSMLPMQVTATHLDIPSYQASAPSGDPHAVCSGHIQVPPAQGFGDNCSSISGWVTELWSADGETLLQTIDSNGGWFWDVELHDNNPLTNGADYIVRYRAFDACGNESSTDLPITVYDKIPPVAVCDEITELAINNSNANGGSCATLFAEDLDDGSYDNCGEVYFLAAKMTGNGASFSQDIYNRCYYPSLEFCCDEVGEQQVILLVLDGDPSPFFTSLNSPSLGCNGTPGLFLTQGWDNLNFNTCMVTVQVTDKIPPVVVCPPNKSISCDEYWDTYEVPYNLIGCDAFADFGSATAYDNCDFTMDYSCAVNLDQCGNGTITRTWVVDDGANAPASCTQTISVYHVSDWYADFPADVTAVCEPGQPAPDFGEPTIHNETCELIAISYEDTYYPVVADACYKIVRTWTVLNWCDEDPFG
;
A
#
# COMPACT_ATOMS: atom_id res chain seq x y z
N ARG A 1 81.24 6.28 -32.54
CA ARG A 1 82.63 6.23 -33.07
C ARG A 1 83.61 6.29 -31.91
N ARG A 2 84.55 5.35 -31.79
CA ARG A 2 85.65 5.44 -30.82
C ARG A 2 86.94 5.65 -31.59
N LYS A 3 87.77 6.59 -31.12
CA LYS A 3 89.11 6.80 -31.64
C LYS A 3 90.09 6.08 -30.73
N TRP A 4 90.87 5.18 -31.31
CA TRP A 4 91.96 4.52 -30.63
C TRP A 4 93.26 5.10 -31.18
N LEU A 5 94.13 5.54 -30.28
CA LEU A 5 95.50 5.91 -30.61
C LEU A 5 96.38 4.73 -30.23
N CYS A 6 96.85 4.00 -31.24
CA CYS A 6 97.80 2.93 -31.04
C CYS A 6 99.20 3.52 -31.17
N ILE A 7 99.96 3.51 -30.08
CA ILE A 7 101.34 3.99 -30.03
C ILE A 7 102.26 2.77 -30.00
N ASP A 8 103.08 2.60 -31.03
CA ASP A 8 104.19 1.65 -31.00
C ASP A 8 105.39 2.32 -30.35
N TRP A 9 105.57 2.06 -29.05
CA TRP A 9 106.66 2.61 -28.25
C TRP A 9 108.05 2.18 -28.70
N CYS A 10 108.17 1.11 -29.51
CA CYS A 10 109.44 0.62 -30.03
C CYS A 10 109.84 1.33 -31.34
N ALA A 11 108.88 1.71 -32.18
CA ALA A 11 109.11 2.38 -33.46
C ALA A 11 108.96 3.92 -33.40
N GLY A 12 108.33 4.45 -32.36
CA GLY A 12 108.07 5.89 -32.21
C GLY A 12 106.97 6.41 -33.14
N GLU A 13 106.12 5.53 -33.66
CA GLU A 13 105.02 5.85 -34.58
C GLU A 13 103.67 5.77 -33.86
N GLU A 14 102.76 6.67 -34.23
CA GLU A 14 101.38 6.67 -33.76
C GLU A 14 100.43 6.44 -34.92
N GLN A 15 99.49 5.50 -34.76
CA GLN A 15 98.44 5.25 -35.73
C GLN A 15 97.07 5.47 -35.08
N GLU A 16 96.30 6.41 -35.64
CA GLU A 16 94.88 6.56 -35.30
C GLU A 16 94.07 5.49 -36.03
N VAL A 17 93.37 4.66 -35.27
CA VAL A 17 92.39 3.71 -35.80
C VAL A 17 91.00 4.16 -35.39
N ILE A 18 90.15 4.40 -36.38
CA ILE A 18 88.73 4.72 -36.15
C ILE A 18 87.96 3.40 -36.11
N GLN A 19 87.41 3.07 -34.93
CA GLN A 19 86.46 1.99 -34.82
C GLN A 19 85.04 2.54 -35.01
N LEU A 20 84.39 2.09 -36.09
CA LEU A 20 82.96 2.23 -36.27
C LEU A 20 82.27 1.08 -35.54
N VAL A 21 81.60 1.41 -34.42
CA VAL A 21 80.76 0.47 -33.69
C VAL A 21 79.32 0.76 -34.10
N LYS A 22 78.66 -0.22 -34.72
CA LYS A 22 77.22 -0.22 -34.97
C LYS A 22 76.58 -0.95 -33.80
N VAL A 23 75.77 -0.25 -33.02
CA VAL A 23 74.91 -0.87 -32.01
C VAL A 23 73.58 -1.11 -32.71
N LEU A 24 73.11 -2.35 -32.67
CA LEU A 24 71.82 -2.77 -33.19
C LEU A 24 70.94 -3.10 -31.99
N ASP A 25 69.66 -2.79 -32.12
CA ASP A 25 68.63 -3.26 -31.21
C ASP A 25 67.72 -4.21 -31.99
N GLU A 26 67.62 -5.45 -31.51
CA GLU A 26 66.81 -6.51 -32.11
C GLU A 26 65.76 -7.04 -31.12
N GLN A 27 65.65 -6.43 -29.94
CA GLN A 27 64.73 -6.83 -28.90
C GLN A 27 63.71 -5.72 -28.69
N GLY A 28 62.45 -6.09 -28.45
CA GLY A 28 61.43 -5.14 -28.03
C GLY A 28 61.67 -4.66 -26.60
N PRO A 29 60.98 -3.58 -26.18
CA PRO A 29 61.11 -3.05 -24.84
C PRO A 29 60.55 -4.03 -23.80
N ASP A 30 61.09 -4.03 -22.58
CA ASP A 30 60.53 -4.80 -21.48
C ASP A 30 59.25 -4.14 -20.97
N ILE A 31 58.13 -4.88 -21.06
CA ILE A 31 56.81 -4.46 -20.59
C ILE A 31 56.17 -5.54 -19.73
N ALA A 32 55.33 -5.11 -18.79
CA ALA A 32 54.55 -5.98 -17.95
C ALA A 32 53.10 -5.51 -17.89
N ASN A 33 52.17 -6.45 -17.76
CA ASN A 33 50.78 -6.08 -17.60
C ASN A 33 50.56 -5.36 -16.25
N PRO A 34 49.45 -4.62 -16.08
CA PRO A 34 49.19 -3.83 -14.88
C PRO A 34 49.17 -4.63 -13.57
N LEU A 35 48.94 -5.95 -13.62
CA LEU A 35 48.79 -6.83 -12.46
C LEU A 35 50.00 -7.75 -12.22
N ASP A 36 51.13 -7.56 -12.90
CA ASP A 36 52.28 -8.45 -12.79
C ASP A 36 52.79 -8.57 -11.33
N PRO A 37 52.70 -9.75 -10.69
CA PRO A 37 53.08 -9.96 -9.30
C PRO A 37 54.56 -9.74 -9.02
N SER A 38 55.42 -9.87 -10.05
CA SER A 38 56.86 -9.68 -9.93
C SER A 38 57.26 -8.22 -9.69
N MET A 39 56.33 -7.28 -9.92
CA MET A 39 56.56 -5.84 -9.88
C MET A 39 55.65 -5.08 -8.91
N LEU A 40 54.70 -5.77 -8.27
CA LEU A 40 53.85 -5.23 -7.20
C LEU A 40 54.39 -5.66 -5.82
N PRO A 41 54.22 -4.84 -4.75
CA PRO A 41 54.63 -5.25 -3.41
C PRO A 41 53.95 -6.58 -3.07
N MET A 42 54.78 -7.60 -2.90
CA MET A 42 54.52 -9.03 -2.76
C MET A 42 53.19 -9.41 -2.06
N GLN A 43 52.03 -9.30 -2.74
CA GLN A 43 50.73 -9.90 -2.36
C GLN A 43 49.67 -9.97 -3.49
N VAL A 44 49.95 -9.57 -4.73
CA VAL A 44 48.94 -9.64 -5.81
C VAL A 44 48.95 -11.02 -6.46
N THR A 45 47.93 -11.82 -6.17
CA THR A 45 47.70 -13.15 -6.79
C THR A 45 46.71 -13.09 -7.96
N ALA A 46 46.20 -11.91 -8.31
CA ALA A 46 45.22 -11.72 -9.36
C ALA A 46 45.89 -11.74 -10.74
N THR A 47 45.51 -12.71 -11.57
CA THR A 47 45.92 -12.82 -12.99
C THR A 47 44.83 -12.26 -13.92
N HIS A 48 43.87 -11.54 -13.36
CA HIS A 48 42.60 -11.17 -13.95
C HIS A 48 42.13 -9.83 -13.38
N LEU A 49 41.52 -8.97 -14.19
CA LEU A 49 40.98 -7.67 -13.75
C LEU A 49 39.47 -7.57 -13.99
N ASP A 50 38.72 -7.35 -12.91
CA ASP A 50 37.31 -7.00 -12.97
C ASP A 50 37.14 -5.50 -13.24
N ILE A 51 36.40 -5.13 -14.30
CA ILE A 51 36.15 -3.74 -14.68
C ILE A 51 34.65 -3.44 -14.65
N PRO A 52 34.15 -2.60 -13.73
CA PRO A 52 32.75 -2.18 -13.74
C PRO A 52 32.51 -1.13 -14.83
N SER A 53 31.41 -1.25 -15.59
CA SER A 53 30.92 -0.21 -16.48
C SER A 53 29.75 0.54 -15.86
N TYR A 54 29.87 1.86 -15.73
CA TYR A 54 28.82 2.72 -15.16
C TYR A 54 28.14 3.62 -16.20
N GLN A 55 28.50 3.46 -17.47
CA GLN A 55 28.04 4.35 -18.54
C GLN A 55 27.53 3.51 -19.70
N ALA A 56 26.23 3.58 -19.93
CA ALA A 56 25.59 3.01 -21.10
C ALA A 56 26.06 3.71 -22.37
N SER A 57 26.19 2.92 -23.43
CA SER A 57 26.34 3.45 -24.78
C SER A 57 25.03 4.10 -25.22
N ALA A 58 25.11 5.15 -26.03
CA ALA A 58 23.91 5.74 -26.66
C ALA A 58 23.72 5.11 -28.05
N PRO A 59 22.84 4.11 -28.23
CA PRO A 59 22.68 3.46 -29.52
C PRO A 59 22.07 4.41 -30.55
N SER A 60 22.45 4.22 -31.82
CA SER A 60 21.83 4.89 -32.96
C SER A 60 20.50 4.22 -33.33
N GLY A 61 19.50 4.30 -32.46
CA GLY A 61 18.21 3.64 -32.69
C GLY A 61 17.38 3.50 -31.42
N ASP A 62 16.90 2.28 -31.19
CA ASP A 62 16.17 1.93 -29.97
C ASP A 62 17.09 2.07 -28.75
N PRO A 63 16.79 2.97 -27.79
CA PRO A 63 17.60 3.17 -26.59
C PRO A 63 17.73 1.92 -25.71
N HIS A 64 16.96 0.86 -25.99
CA HIS A 64 16.89 -0.37 -25.20
C HIS A 64 17.60 -1.57 -25.86
N ALA A 65 18.18 -1.43 -27.05
CA ALA A 65 18.56 -2.58 -27.88
C ALA A 65 20.01 -3.06 -27.78
N VAL A 66 20.86 -2.40 -26.97
CA VAL A 66 22.30 -2.73 -26.93
C VAL A 66 22.81 -2.81 -25.50
N CYS A 67 23.20 -4.01 -25.08
CA CYS A 67 23.91 -4.26 -23.83
C CYS A 67 25.39 -3.89 -23.97
N SER A 68 25.68 -2.60 -24.13
CA SER A 68 27.04 -2.10 -24.27
C SER A 68 27.32 -0.87 -23.40
N GLY A 69 28.54 -0.77 -22.91
CA GLY A 69 28.98 0.35 -22.09
C GLY A 69 30.41 0.78 -22.38
N HIS A 70 30.92 1.67 -21.54
CA HIS A 70 32.26 2.20 -21.66
C HIS A 70 33.13 1.67 -20.53
N ILE A 71 34.35 1.25 -20.86
CA ILE A 71 35.29 0.70 -19.90
C ILE A 71 36.62 1.45 -19.98
N GLN A 72 37.26 1.62 -18.83
CA GLN A 72 38.60 2.17 -18.76
C GLN A 72 39.57 1.10 -18.31
N VAL A 73 40.57 0.83 -19.15
CA VAL A 73 41.65 -0.11 -18.83
C VAL A 73 42.87 0.65 -18.29
N PRO A 74 43.54 0.16 -17.24
CA PRO A 74 44.71 0.81 -16.69
C PRO A 74 45.91 0.74 -17.64
N PRO A 75 46.90 1.63 -17.51
CA PRO A 75 48.13 1.56 -18.29
C PRO A 75 48.97 0.34 -17.88
N ALA A 76 49.57 -0.33 -18.87
CA ALA A 76 50.63 -1.31 -18.65
C ALA A 76 51.93 -0.65 -18.14
N GLN A 77 52.79 -1.45 -17.54
CA GLN A 77 54.09 -1.01 -17.06
C GLN A 77 55.12 -1.14 -18.17
N GLY A 78 55.93 -0.10 -18.36
CA GLY A 78 56.99 -0.08 -19.36
C GLY A 78 58.33 0.32 -18.76
N PHE A 79 59.35 -0.50 -19.00
CA PHE A 79 60.70 -0.32 -18.48
C PHE A 79 61.69 0.10 -19.57
N GLY A 80 61.28 0.04 -20.84
CA GLY A 80 62.16 0.20 -22.00
C GLY A 80 63.12 -0.98 -22.09
N ASP A 81 64.22 -0.81 -22.79
CA ASP A 81 65.32 -1.77 -22.75
C ASP A 81 66.65 -1.02 -22.56
N ASN A 82 67.74 -1.78 -22.48
CA ASN A 82 69.07 -1.25 -22.19
C ASN A 82 69.67 -0.43 -23.35
N CYS A 83 69.01 -0.42 -24.52
CA CYS A 83 69.47 0.16 -25.76
C CYS A 83 68.58 1.34 -26.23
N SER A 84 67.29 1.32 -25.95
CA SER A 84 66.33 2.32 -26.39
C SER A 84 65.13 2.49 -25.43
N SER A 85 64.52 3.68 -25.49
CA SER A 85 63.31 3.99 -24.72
C SER A 85 62.06 3.66 -25.53
N ILE A 86 60.97 3.35 -24.83
CA ILE A 86 59.66 3.18 -25.44
C ILE A 86 59.27 4.45 -26.21
N SER A 87 58.91 4.29 -27.48
CA SER A 87 58.55 5.35 -28.42
C SER A 87 57.05 5.46 -28.65
N GLY A 88 56.29 4.38 -28.42
CA GLY A 88 54.85 4.33 -28.64
C GLY A 88 54.16 3.16 -27.96
N TRP A 89 52.84 3.27 -27.82
CA TRP A 89 51.97 2.26 -27.24
C TRP A 89 50.72 2.09 -28.10
N VAL A 90 50.25 0.86 -28.17
CA VAL A 90 48.93 0.49 -28.68
C VAL A 90 48.28 -0.44 -27.67
N THR A 91 47.03 -0.18 -27.33
CA THR A 91 46.22 -1.06 -26.48
C THR A 91 45.06 -1.59 -27.30
N GLU A 92 44.84 -2.90 -27.25
CA GLU A 92 43.84 -3.60 -28.05
C GLU A 92 42.90 -4.39 -27.15
N LEU A 93 41.61 -4.39 -27.51
CA LEU A 93 40.59 -5.22 -26.89
C LEU A 93 40.30 -6.41 -27.83
N TRP A 94 40.40 -7.61 -27.30
CA TRP A 94 40.20 -8.87 -28.00
C TRP A 94 39.09 -9.69 -27.35
N SER A 95 38.44 -10.57 -28.12
CA SER A 95 37.51 -11.57 -27.60
C SER A 95 38.16 -12.46 -26.54
N ALA A 96 37.35 -13.09 -25.69
CA ALA A 96 37.82 -13.96 -24.60
C ALA A 96 38.77 -15.08 -25.05
N ASP A 97 38.63 -15.59 -26.28
CA ASP A 97 39.50 -16.61 -26.87
C ASP A 97 40.81 -16.04 -27.45
N GLY A 98 40.96 -14.72 -27.53
CA GLY A 98 42.11 -14.03 -28.08
C GLY A 98 42.21 -14.05 -29.61
N GLU A 99 41.16 -14.50 -30.32
CA GLU A 99 41.18 -14.71 -31.77
C GLU A 99 40.66 -13.51 -32.57
N THR A 100 39.73 -12.73 -32.00
CA THR A 100 39.09 -11.60 -32.69
C THR A 100 39.49 -10.27 -32.06
N LEU A 101 40.11 -9.40 -32.86
CA LEU A 101 40.35 -8.00 -32.47
C LEU A 101 39.04 -7.21 -32.56
N LEU A 102 38.63 -6.62 -31.44
CA LEU A 102 37.40 -5.83 -31.34
C LEU A 102 37.68 -4.33 -31.51
N GLN A 103 38.65 -3.80 -30.77
CA GLN A 103 38.97 -2.37 -30.76
C GLN A 103 40.46 -2.11 -30.54
N THR A 104 40.93 -0.95 -30.98
CA THR A 104 42.32 -0.50 -30.83
C THR A 104 42.35 0.97 -30.43
N ILE A 105 43.22 1.31 -29.47
CA ILE A 105 43.52 2.68 -29.06
C ILE A 105 45.03 2.94 -29.09
N ASP A 106 45.44 4.11 -29.59
CA ASP A 106 46.84 4.53 -29.71
C ASP A 106 47.35 5.17 -28.41
N SER A 107 47.23 4.44 -27.30
CA SER A 107 47.66 4.86 -25.97
C SER A 107 48.04 3.68 -25.09
N ASN A 108 48.71 3.96 -23.96
CA ASN A 108 48.98 2.97 -22.92
C ASN A 108 47.80 2.91 -21.94
N GLY A 109 46.92 1.93 -22.10
CA GLY A 109 45.60 1.92 -21.47
C GLY A 109 44.70 3.05 -22.00
N GLY A 110 43.51 3.21 -21.42
CA GLY A 110 42.54 4.22 -21.85
C GLY A 110 41.10 3.70 -21.92
N TRP A 111 40.26 4.42 -22.66
CA TRP A 111 38.84 4.11 -22.77
C TRP A 111 38.54 3.28 -24.02
N PHE A 112 37.81 2.18 -23.83
CA PHE A 112 37.08 1.50 -24.89
C PHE A 112 35.60 1.88 -24.80
N TRP A 113 34.99 2.15 -25.95
CA TRP A 113 33.59 2.60 -26.06
C TRP A 113 32.76 1.47 -26.63
N ASP A 114 31.45 1.44 -26.39
CA ASP A 114 30.54 0.44 -26.96
C ASP A 114 31.00 -1.03 -26.78
N VAL A 115 31.51 -1.36 -25.59
CA VAL A 115 31.94 -2.72 -25.23
C VAL A 115 30.73 -3.49 -24.70
N GLU A 116 30.49 -4.68 -25.24
CA GLU A 116 29.40 -5.56 -24.80
C GLU A 116 29.62 -5.99 -23.35
N LEU A 117 28.62 -5.81 -22.48
CA LEU A 117 28.78 -5.94 -21.02
C LEU A 117 28.39 -7.32 -20.49
N HIS A 118 27.65 -8.10 -21.27
CA HIS A 118 27.13 -9.40 -20.86
C HIS A 118 27.42 -10.45 -21.92
N ASP A 119 27.94 -11.60 -21.50
CA ASP A 119 27.98 -12.81 -22.31
C ASP A 119 26.97 -13.83 -21.74
N ASN A 120 26.56 -14.83 -22.53
CA ASN A 120 25.65 -15.87 -22.03
C ASN A 120 26.32 -16.84 -21.03
N ASN A 121 27.33 -16.40 -20.27
CA ASN A 121 28.07 -17.25 -19.34
C ASN A 121 27.47 -17.19 -17.93
N PRO A 122 26.77 -18.25 -17.48
CA PRO A 122 26.14 -18.28 -16.16
C PRO A 122 27.14 -18.37 -14.98
N LEU A 123 28.45 -18.37 -15.23
CA LEU A 123 29.48 -18.50 -14.20
C LEU A 123 30.13 -17.17 -13.78
N THR A 124 30.13 -16.15 -14.64
CA THR A 124 30.87 -14.89 -14.42
C THR A 124 29.96 -13.69 -14.20
N ASN A 125 28.68 -13.73 -14.63
CA ASN A 125 27.75 -12.60 -14.53
C ASN A 125 28.33 -11.30 -15.14
N GLY A 126 29.16 -11.44 -16.18
CA GLY A 126 29.92 -10.38 -16.84
C GLY A 126 30.69 -10.94 -18.05
N ALA A 127 31.02 -10.07 -19.01
CA ALA A 127 31.63 -10.46 -20.28
C ALA A 127 33.16 -10.51 -20.23
N ASP A 128 33.75 -11.63 -20.67
CA ASP A 128 35.19 -11.84 -20.66
C ASP A 128 35.90 -11.29 -21.92
N TYR A 129 37.06 -10.66 -21.73
CA TYR A 129 37.90 -10.12 -22.80
C TYR A 129 39.39 -10.26 -22.50
N ILE A 130 40.21 -10.02 -23.52
CA ILE A 130 41.67 -9.88 -23.35
C ILE A 130 42.08 -8.48 -23.78
N VAL A 131 42.77 -7.76 -22.89
CA VAL A 131 43.45 -6.51 -23.22
C VAL A 131 44.89 -6.81 -23.56
N ARG A 132 45.28 -6.56 -24.80
CA ARG A 132 46.67 -6.70 -25.28
C ARG A 132 47.33 -5.36 -25.36
N TYR A 133 48.41 -5.18 -24.60
CA TYR A 133 49.27 -4.01 -24.68
C TYR A 133 50.45 -4.32 -25.59
N ARG A 134 50.73 -3.44 -26.55
CA ARG A 134 51.91 -3.50 -27.40
C ARG A 134 52.72 -2.22 -27.25
N ALA A 135 54.01 -2.36 -27.00
CA ALA A 135 54.93 -1.24 -26.89
C ALA A 135 55.98 -1.32 -28.01
N PHE A 136 56.27 -0.16 -28.57
CA PHE A 136 57.26 0.00 -29.62
C PHE A 136 58.44 0.78 -29.04
N ASP A 137 59.65 0.34 -29.34
CA ASP A 137 60.84 1.10 -29.02
C ASP A 137 61.19 2.14 -30.10
N ALA A 138 62.24 2.94 -29.91
CA ALA A 138 62.66 3.93 -30.90
C ALA A 138 63.33 3.32 -32.15
N CYS A 139 63.65 2.03 -32.12
CA CYS A 139 64.29 1.26 -33.18
C CYS A 139 63.28 0.48 -34.05
N GLY A 140 62.00 0.44 -33.64
CA GLY A 140 60.91 -0.25 -34.32
C GLY A 140 60.68 -1.69 -33.86
N ASN A 141 61.33 -2.14 -32.77
CA ASN A 141 61.04 -3.43 -32.17
C ASN A 141 59.79 -3.35 -31.29
N GLU A 142 59.14 -4.50 -31.10
CA GLU A 142 57.84 -4.59 -30.45
C GLU A 142 57.83 -5.71 -29.40
N SER A 143 57.17 -5.43 -28.28
CA SER A 143 56.83 -6.40 -27.23
C SER A 143 55.34 -6.32 -26.94
N SER A 144 54.73 -7.45 -26.56
CA SER A 144 53.31 -7.52 -26.19
C SER A 144 53.08 -8.27 -24.87
N THR A 145 52.07 -7.84 -24.12
CA THR A 145 51.59 -8.54 -22.92
C THR A 145 50.06 -8.50 -22.84
N ASP A 146 49.48 -9.57 -22.33
CA ASP A 146 48.03 -9.77 -22.26
C ASP A 146 47.53 -9.65 -20.81
N LEU A 147 46.36 -9.06 -20.65
CA LEU A 147 45.61 -8.94 -19.41
C LEU A 147 44.19 -9.48 -19.65
N PRO A 148 43.86 -10.66 -19.11
CA PRO A 148 42.48 -11.12 -19.05
C PRO A 148 41.63 -10.18 -18.17
N ILE A 149 40.45 -9.81 -18.66
CA ILE A 149 39.49 -8.95 -17.94
C ILE A 149 38.07 -9.54 -18.00
N THR A 150 37.24 -9.24 -17.00
CA THR A 150 35.80 -9.43 -17.02
C THR A 150 35.16 -8.07 -16.82
N VAL A 151 34.25 -7.72 -17.71
CA VAL A 151 33.48 -6.48 -17.65
C VAL A 151 32.13 -6.77 -17.02
N TYR A 152 31.75 -5.98 -16.03
CA TYR A 152 30.46 -6.14 -15.33
C TYR A 152 29.56 -4.96 -15.63
N ASP A 153 28.29 -5.25 -15.85
CA ASP A 153 27.29 -4.20 -15.89
C ASP A 153 27.05 -3.61 -14.50
N LYS A 154 27.30 -2.31 -14.38
CA LYS A 154 27.00 -1.48 -13.19
C LYS A 154 26.12 -0.28 -13.55
N ILE A 155 25.46 -0.32 -14.70
CA ILE A 155 24.51 0.69 -15.14
C ILE A 155 23.17 0.40 -14.44
N PRO A 156 22.59 1.36 -13.70
CA PRO A 156 21.26 1.18 -13.13
C PRO A 156 20.17 1.20 -14.18
N PRO A 157 19.05 0.47 -13.96
CA PRO A 157 17.91 0.51 -14.84
C PRO A 157 17.24 1.89 -14.85
N VAL A 158 16.45 2.15 -15.89
CA VAL A 158 15.57 3.30 -15.95
C VAL A 158 14.21 2.91 -15.38
N ALA A 159 13.84 3.56 -14.28
CA ALA A 159 12.52 3.40 -13.67
C ALA A 159 11.50 4.34 -14.34
N VAL A 160 10.42 3.78 -14.89
CA VAL A 160 9.28 4.47 -15.48
C VAL A 160 8.03 3.93 -14.81
N CYS A 161 7.28 4.79 -14.14
CA CYS A 161 6.30 4.35 -13.17
C CYS A 161 5.02 5.14 -13.31
N ASP A 162 3.92 4.51 -12.91
CA ASP A 162 2.61 5.14 -12.87
C ASP A 162 2.64 6.43 -12.04
N GLU A 163 1.92 7.45 -12.50
CA GLU A 163 1.70 8.65 -11.68
C GLU A 163 0.68 8.36 -10.56
N ILE A 164 -0.43 7.71 -10.93
CA ILE A 164 -1.54 7.38 -10.03
C ILE A 164 -2.08 5.97 -10.35
N THR A 165 -2.12 5.11 -9.34
CA THR A 165 -2.73 3.77 -9.41
C THR A 165 -3.95 3.70 -8.50
N GLU A 166 -5.11 3.28 -9.00
CA GLU A 166 -6.33 3.14 -8.20
C GLU A 166 -6.49 1.70 -7.70
N LEU A 167 -6.62 1.53 -6.39
CA LEU A 167 -6.78 0.23 -5.74
C LEU A 167 -8.10 0.20 -4.96
N ALA A 168 -8.99 -0.71 -5.31
CA ALA A 168 -10.25 -0.91 -4.58
C ALA A 168 -10.10 -2.04 -3.55
N ILE A 169 -10.53 -1.79 -2.31
CA ILE A 169 -10.55 -2.82 -1.25
C ILE A 169 -11.54 -3.92 -1.64
N ASN A 170 -11.16 -5.17 -1.38
CA ASN A 170 -12.00 -6.33 -1.66
C ASN A 170 -12.90 -6.70 -0.45
N ASN A 171 -13.82 -7.64 -0.63
CA ASN A 171 -14.62 -8.19 0.46
C ASN A 171 -13.98 -9.46 1.06
N SER A 172 -12.78 -9.31 1.63
CA SER A 172 -12.07 -10.43 2.28
C SER A 172 -12.59 -10.72 3.69
N ASN A 173 -13.20 -9.74 4.35
CA ASN A 173 -13.82 -9.89 5.66
C ASN A 173 -15.11 -9.06 5.77
N ALA A 174 -16.26 -9.73 5.80
CA ALA A 174 -17.59 -9.10 5.84
C ALA A 174 -17.96 -8.41 7.19
N ASN A 175 -17.04 -8.39 8.16
CA ASN A 175 -17.20 -7.72 9.45
C ASN A 175 -16.12 -6.64 9.66
N GLY A 176 -15.57 -6.06 8.58
CA GLY A 176 -14.56 -5.00 8.63
C GLY A 176 -13.10 -5.49 8.47
N GLY A 177 -12.20 -4.53 8.26
CA GLY A 177 -10.76 -4.78 8.15
C GLY A 177 -10.31 -5.57 6.92
N SER A 178 -11.06 -5.49 5.82
CA SER A 178 -10.63 -6.08 4.54
C SER A 178 -9.42 -5.36 3.96
N CYS A 179 -8.62 -6.09 3.18
CA CYS A 179 -7.43 -5.56 2.52
C CYS A 179 -7.33 -5.99 1.06
N ALA A 180 -6.71 -5.17 0.23
CA ALA A 180 -6.37 -5.48 -1.16
C ALA A 180 -4.86 -5.60 -1.35
N THR A 181 -4.45 -6.50 -2.24
CA THR A 181 -3.06 -6.70 -2.63
C THR A 181 -2.77 -5.92 -3.91
N LEU A 182 -1.66 -5.19 -3.93
CA LEU A 182 -1.11 -4.49 -5.09
C LEU A 182 0.26 -5.08 -5.40
N PHE A 183 0.45 -5.61 -6.61
CA PHE A 183 1.75 -6.12 -7.01
C PHE A 183 2.66 -4.97 -7.45
N ALA A 184 3.96 -5.09 -7.19
CA ALA A 184 4.92 -4.05 -7.55
C ALA A 184 4.99 -3.86 -9.08
N GLU A 185 4.78 -4.92 -9.86
CA GLU A 185 4.73 -4.87 -11.32
C GLU A 185 3.55 -4.06 -11.87
N ASP A 186 2.45 -3.93 -11.11
CA ASP A 186 1.29 -3.13 -11.51
C ASP A 186 1.55 -1.61 -11.40
N LEU A 187 2.70 -1.20 -10.86
CA LEU A 187 3.12 0.19 -10.70
C LEU A 187 4.04 0.68 -11.81
N ASP A 188 4.41 -0.22 -12.74
CA ASP A 188 5.35 0.04 -13.82
C ASP A 188 4.66 0.59 -15.07
N ASP A 189 5.25 1.62 -15.70
CA ASP A 189 4.81 2.20 -16.97
C ASP A 189 5.90 2.03 -18.06
N GLY A 190 6.61 0.90 -18.02
CA GLY A 190 7.62 0.53 -19.01
C GLY A 190 9.06 0.80 -18.56
N SER A 191 9.42 0.44 -17.33
CA SER A 191 10.82 0.44 -16.89
C SER A 191 11.65 -0.55 -17.70
N TYR A 192 12.95 -0.27 -17.82
CA TYR A 192 13.84 -1.08 -18.64
C TYR A 192 15.29 -0.97 -18.18
N ASP A 193 16.09 -1.94 -18.63
CA ASP A 193 17.54 -1.95 -18.51
C ASP A 193 18.19 -2.21 -19.88
N ASN A 194 19.45 -1.80 -20.07
CA ASN A 194 20.17 -2.01 -21.33
C ASN A 194 20.69 -3.45 -21.51
N CYS A 195 20.81 -4.24 -20.44
CA CYS A 195 21.46 -5.54 -20.42
C CYS A 195 20.62 -6.70 -19.91
N GLY A 196 19.34 -6.50 -19.59
CA GLY A 196 18.50 -7.61 -19.14
C GLY A 196 17.05 -7.25 -18.88
N GLU A 197 16.36 -8.23 -18.30
CA GLU A 197 15.03 -8.03 -17.73
C GLU A 197 15.14 -7.26 -16.41
N VAL A 198 14.12 -6.45 -16.12
CA VAL A 198 14.00 -5.73 -14.86
C VAL A 198 13.07 -6.44 -13.88
N TYR A 199 13.28 -6.21 -12.59
CA TYR A 199 12.50 -6.78 -11.50
C TYR A 199 11.94 -5.67 -10.61
N PHE A 200 10.74 -5.92 -10.07
CA PHE A 200 9.97 -4.92 -9.35
C PHE A 200 9.75 -5.31 -7.90
N LEU A 201 10.07 -4.40 -6.99
CA LEU A 201 9.66 -4.48 -5.59
C LEU A 201 9.11 -3.13 -5.16
N ALA A 202 8.15 -3.12 -4.25
CA ALA A 202 7.51 -1.92 -3.77
C ALA A 202 7.64 -1.78 -2.27
N ALA A 203 7.65 -0.54 -1.79
CA ALA A 203 7.63 -0.25 -0.36
C ALA A 203 6.74 0.96 -0.07
N LYS A 204 5.91 0.84 0.95
CA LYS A 204 5.10 1.96 1.45
C LYS A 204 6.00 3.08 1.99
N MET A 205 5.60 4.33 1.79
CA MET A 205 6.17 5.49 2.49
C MET A 205 5.33 5.92 3.69
N THR A 206 4.04 5.63 3.65
CA THR A 206 3.08 5.89 4.71
C THR A 206 2.32 4.60 5.01
N GLY A 207 1.96 4.37 6.26
CA GLY A 207 1.10 3.26 6.65
C GLY A 207 0.55 3.46 8.05
N ASN A 208 -0.75 3.20 8.23
CA ASN A 208 -1.48 3.25 9.51
C ASN A 208 -1.19 4.51 10.35
N GLY A 209 -1.17 5.69 9.72
CA GLY A 209 -0.91 6.97 10.38
C GLY A 209 0.56 7.23 10.75
N ALA A 210 1.49 6.38 10.31
CA ALA A 210 2.93 6.57 10.46
C ALA A 210 3.60 6.90 9.10
N SER A 211 4.61 7.76 9.15
CA SER A 211 5.54 7.93 8.04
C SER A 211 6.72 7.00 8.23
N PHE A 212 7.00 6.17 7.22
CA PHE A 212 8.24 5.43 7.13
C PHE A 212 9.37 6.37 6.67
N SER A 213 10.62 5.94 6.84
CA SER A 213 11.76 6.69 6.32
C SER A 213 11.60 6.95 4.82
N GLN A 214 11.81 8.19 4.38
CA GLN A 214 11.91 8.52 2.95
C GLN A 214 13.23 8.05 2.34
N ASP A 215 14.20 7.67 3.18
CA ASP A 215 15.44 7.07 2.74
C ASP A 215 15.11 5.76 2.00
N ILE A 216 15.55 5.67 0.75
CA ILE A 216 15.43 4.44 -0.06
C ILE A 216 16.28 3.31 0.55
N TYR A 217 17.31 3.69 1.32
CA TYR A 217 18.05 2.81 2.21
C TYR A 217 17.35 2.72 3.58
N ASN A 218 17.48 1.58 4.26
CA ASN A 218 16.82 1.27 5.53
C ASN A 218 15.30 1.04 5.42
N ARG A 219 14.88 0.25 4.43
CA ARG A 219 13.48 -0.17 4.29
C ARG A 219 13.38 -1.52 3.62
N CYS A 220 12.28 -2.23 3.91
CA CYS A 220 11.95 -3.46 3.23
C CYS A 220 11.09 -3.21 2.00
N TYR A 221 11.49 -3.82 0.89
CA TYR A 221 10.76 -3.84 -0.36
C TYR A 221 10.20 -5.25 -0.58
N TYR A 222 8.99 -5.31 -1.12
CA TYR A 222 8.23 -6.54 -1.29
C TYR A 222 7.69 -6.66 -2.72
N PRO A 223 7.52 -7.90 -3.24
CA PRO A 223 6.87 -8.11 -4.54
C PRO A 223 5.41 -7.61 -4.59
N SER A 224 4.77 -7.50 -3.42
CA SER A 224 3.40 -7.01 -3.29
C SER A 224 3.21 -6.26 -1.97
N LEU A 225 2.33 -5.27 -1.99
CA LEU A 225 1.88 -4.52 -0.82
C LEU A 225 0.43 -4.85 -0.53
N GLU A 226 0.06 -4.87 0.76
CA GLU A 226 -1.32 -5.02 1.21
C GLU A 226 -1.82 -3.69 1.74
N PHE A 227 -2.98 -3.22 1.29
CA PHE A 227 -3.62 -1.99 1.77
C PHE A 227 -4.98 -2.31 2.38
N CYS A 228 -5.22 -1.84 3.61
CA CYS A 228 -6.41 -2.16 4.38
C CYS A 228 -7.35 -0.94 4.56
N CYS A 229 -8.52 -1.16 5.15
CA CYS A 229 -9.54 -0.13 5.36
C CYS A 229 -9.05 1.12 6.13
N ASP A 230 -8.07 0.97 7.02
CA ASP A 230 -7.45 2.08 7.75
C ASP A 230 -6.49 2.92 6.89
N GLU A 231 -6.24 2.49 5.64
CA GLU A 231 -5.37 3.14 4.66
C GLU A 231 -6.14 3.69 3.44
N VAL A 232 -7.48 3.76 3.51
CA VAL A 232 -8.31 4.43 2.49
C VAL A 232 -7.88 5.90 2.33
N GLY A 233 -7.76 6.33 1.07
CA GLY A 233 -7.24 7.64 0.68
C GLY A 233 -5.94 7.55 -0.12
N GLU A 234 -5.22 8.68 -0.16
CA GLU A 234 -3.95 8.75 -0.90
C GLU A 234 -2.80 8.12 -0.11
N GLN A 235 -2.12 7.16 -0.73
CA GLN A 235 -0.92 6.52 -0.19
C GLN A 235 0.27 6.78 -1.12
N GLN A 236 1.46 6.89 -0.55
CA GLN A 236 2.70 7.05 -1.30
C GLN A 236 3.50 5.75 -1.26
N VAL A 237 3.92 5.28 -2.44
CA VAL A 237 4.70 4.05 -2.61
C VAL A 237 5.97 4.36 -3.39
N ILE A 238 7.07 3.70 -3.00
CA ILE A 238 8.29 3.64 -3.81
C ILE A 238 8.26 2.36 -4.60
N LEU A 239 8.40 2.46 -5.91
CA LEU A 239 8.75 1.34 -6.75
C LEU A 239 10.27 1.30 -6.92
N LEU A 240 10.84 0.14 -6.65
CA LEU A 240 12.24 -0.21 -6.80
C LEU A 240 12.36 -1.12 -8.02
N VAL A 241 13.13 -0.65 -9.01
CA VAL A 241 13.42 -1.37 -10.25
C VAL A 241 14.85 -1.88 -10.17
N LEU A 242 15.05 -3.17 -10.36
CA LEU A 242 16.35 -3.84 -10.29
C LEU A 242 16.68 -4.50 -11.63
N ASP A 243 17.97 -4.58 -11.97
CA ASP A 243 18.47 -5.21 -13.20
C ASP A 243 18.85 -6.70 -13.03
N GLY A 244 18.36 -7.34 -11.96
CA GLY A 244 18.55 -8.77 -11.74
C GLY A 244 17.63 -9.33 -10.66
N ASP A 245 17.51 -10.66 -10.60
CA ASP A 245 16.57 -11.34 -9.70
C ASP A 245 16.93 -11.06 -8.22
N PRO A 246 16.07 -10.36 -7.47
CA PRO A 246 16.34 -10.03 -6.07
C PRO A 246 16.05 -11.19 -5.11
N SER A 247 15.40 -12.27 -5.58
CA SER A 247 14.93 -13.38 -4.73
C SER A 247 16.01 -14.06 -3.87
N PRO A 248 17.26 -14.23 -4.33
CA PRO A 248 18.33 -14.82 -3.51
C PRO A 248 18.76 -13.94 -2.33
N PHE A 249 18.42 -12.65 -2.36
CA PHE A 249 18.80 -11.66 -1.35
C PHE A 249 17.68 -11.36 -0.34
N PHE A 250 16.53 -12.04 -0.45
CA PHE A 250 15.43 -11.83 0.47
C PHE A 250 15.78 -12.28 1.88
N THR A 251 15.47 -11.42 2.85
CA THR A 251 15.66 -11.69 4.27
C THR A 251 14.39 -11.37 5.05
N SER A 252 14.15 -12.11 6.12
CA SER A 252 13.07 -11.81 7.07
C SER A 252 13.58 -10.82 8.10
N LEU A 253 13.06 -9.60 8.04
CA LEU A 253 13.31 -8.56 9.04
C LEU A 253 11.97 -8.07 9.60
N ASN A 254 11.86 -7.97 10.92
CA ASN A 254 10.70 -7.37 11.58
C ASN A 254 11.13 -6.06 12.24
N SER A 255 10.76 -4.95 11.60
CA SER A 255 11.03 -3.59 12.05
C SER A 255 9.95 -2.67 11.51
N PRO A 256 8.85 -2.45 12.27
CA PRO A 256 7.73 -1.64 11.81
C PRO A 256 8.14 -0.21 11.40
N SER A 257 9.14 0.38 12.06
CA SER A 257 9.66 1.71 11.70
C SER A 257 10.27 1.80 10.30
N LEU A 258 10.68 0.66 9.74
CA LEU A 258 11.28 0.54 8.40
C LEU A 258 10.31 -0.10 7.39
N GLY A 259 9.03 -0.25 7.76
CA GLY A 259 8.03 -0.94 6.93
C GLY A 259 8.25 -2.46 6.84
N CYS A 260 9.08 -3.03 7.71
CA CYS A 260 9.44 -4.44 7.69
C CYS A 260 8.53 -5.25 8.64
N ASN A 261 7.78 -6.24 8.13
CA ASN A 261 6.77 -6.99 8.90
C ASN A 261 7.18 -8.45 9.24
N GLY A 262 8.42 -8.86 8.96
CA GLY A 262 8.91 -10.22 9.17
C GLY A 262 8.73 -11.15 7.96
N THR A 263 7.94 -10.75 6.97
CA THR A 263 7.86 -11.45 5.68
C THR A 263 9.19 -11.31 4.93
N PRO A 264 9.66 -12.34 4.22
CA PRO A 264 10.84 -12.22 3.36
C PRO A 264 10.67 -11.10 2.33
N GLY A 265 11.64 -10.20 2.28
CA GLY A 265 11.71 -9.11 1.30
C GLY A 265 13.14 -8.63 1.15
N LEU A 266 13.36 -7.66 0.27
CA LEU A 266 14.67 -7.06 0.10
C LEU A 266 14.85 -5.91 1.10
N PHE A 267 15.88 -6.01 1.94
CA PHE A 267 16.27 -4.91 2.82
C PHE A 267 17.49 -4.20 2.24
N LEU A 268 17.29 -2.98 1.71
CA LEU A 268 18.38 -2.19 1.15
C LEU A 268 19.16 -1.49 2.28
N THR A 269 20.46 -1.77 2.39
CA THR A 269 21.38 -1.06 3.29
C THR A 269 22.32 -0.16 2.51
N GLN A 270 22.88 0.85 3.19
CA GLN A 270 23.91 1.68 2.57
C GLN A 270 25.10 0.82 2.13
N GLY A 271 25.56 0.99 0.89
CA GLY A 271 26.66 0.22 0.31
C GLY A 271 26.25 -1.13 -0.29
N TRP A 272 24.95 -1.38 -0.50
CA TRP A 272 24.48 -2.54 -1.26
C TRP A 272 24.91 -2.44 -2.72
N ASP A 273 25.63 -3.45 -3.21
CA ASP A 273 26.27 -3.50 -4.53
C ASP A 273 26.01 -4.81 -5.30
N ASN A 274 25.09 -5.63 -4.79
CA ASN A 274 24.75 -6.94 -5.37
C ASN A 274 24.01 -6.83 -6.71
N LEU A 275 23.09 -5.87 -6.86
CA LEU A 275 22.42 -5.55 -8.13
C LEU A 275 22.41 -4.03 -8.33
N ASN A 276 22.17 -3.59 -9.56
CA ASN A 276 21.96 -2.18 -9.84
C ASN A 276 20.45 -1.89 -9.80
N PHE A 277 20.10 -0.67 -9.40
CA PHE A 277 18.71 -0.34 -9.15
C PHE A 277 18.45 1.15 -9.29
N ASN A 278 17.18 1.46 -9.55
CA ASN A 278 16.68 2.82 -9.56
C ASN A 278 15.29 2.84 -8.92
N THR A 279 14.82 4.02 -8.54
CA THR A 279 13.52 4.17 -7.87
C THR A 279 12.71 5.30 -8.46
N CYS A 280 11.42 5.20 -8.26
CA CYS A 280 10.43 6.20 -8.60
C CYS A 280 9.30 6.19 -7.57
N MET A 281 8.46 7.21 -7.61
CA MET A 281 7.36 7.41 -6.67
C MET A 281 6.03 7.23 -7.38
N VAL A 282 5.11 6.49 -6.75
CA VAL A 282 3.74 6.30 -7.24
C VAL A 282 2.74 6.71 -6.18
N THR A 283 1.68 7.40 -6.60
CA THR A 283 0.53 7.70 -5.74
C THR A 283 -0.52 6.61 -5.88
N VAL A 284 -0.81 5.88 -4.80
CA VAL A 284 -1.85 4.86 -4.79
C VAL A 284 -3.12 5.44 -4.17
N GLN A 285 -4.22 5.45 -4.92
CA GLN A 285 -5.53 5.87 -4.45
C GLN A 285 -6.30 4.65 -3.95
N VAL A 286 -6.29 4.44 -2.63
CA VAL A 286 -7.01 3.34 -1.99
C VAL A 286 -8.46 3.76 -1.78
N THR A 287 -9.39 3.01 -2.33
CA THR A 287 -10.83 3.32 -2.29
C THR A 287 -11.62 2.16 -1.72
N ASP A 288 -12.66 2.47 -0.96
CA ASP A 288 -13.73 1.53 -0.71
C ASP A 288 -14.87 1.78 -1.70
N LYS A 289 -15.29 0.72 -2.39
CA LYS A 289 -16.31 0.77 -3.45
C LYS A 289 -17.49 -0.16 -3.17
N ILE A 290 -17.53 -0.79 -2.00
CA ILE A 290 -18.55 -1.76 -1.63
C ILE A 290 -19.41 -1.13 -0.53
N PRO A 291 -20.67 -0.74 -0.83
CA PRO A 291 -21.51 -0.08 0.17
C PRO A 291 -21.94 -1.02 1.31
N PRO A 292 -22.24 -0.48 2.50
CA PRO A 292 -22.74 -1.27 3.61
C PRO A 292 -24.08 -1.94 3.29
N VAL A 293 -24.32 -3.10 3.90
CA VAL A 293 -25.60 -3.82 3.83
C VAL A 293 -26.21 -3.88 5.21
N VAL A 294 -27.48 -3.47 5.33
CA VAL A 294 -28.25 -3.55 6.58
C VAL A 294 -29.55 -4.35 6.38
N VAL A 295 -29.83 -5.26 7.31
CA VAL A 295 -31.02 -6.12 7.31
C VAL A 295 -31.81 -5.89 8.59
N CYS A 296 -33.06 -5.45 8.43
CA CYS A 296 -33.95 -5.16 9.54
C CYS A 296 -34.69 -6.42 10.04
N PRO A 297 -35.09 -6.44 11.32
CA PRO A 297 -36.02 -7.44 11.83
C PRO A 297 -37.40 -7.31 11.14
N PRO A 298 -38.18 -8.40 11.06
CA PRO A 298 -39.49 -8.38 10.41
C PRO A 298 -40.49 -7.50 11.17
N ASN A 299 -41.44 -6.90 10.45
CA ASN A 299 -42.52 -6.11 11.04
C ASN A 299 -43.32 -6.90 12.10
N LYS A 300 -43.87 -6.16 13.07
CA LYS A 300 -44.64 -6.72 14.19
C LYS A 300 -45.95 -5.97 14.39
N SER A 301 -46.84 -6.55 15.17
CA SER A 301 -48.09 -5.92 15.56
C SER A 301 -48.36 -6.20 17.03
N ILE A 302 -48.76 -5.17 17.76
CA ILE A 302 -49.12 -5.22 19.19
C ILE A 302 -50.45 -4.51 19.40
N SER A 303 -51.14 -4.85 20.47
CA SER A 303 -52.33 -4.09 20.88
C SER A 303 -51.93 -2.75 21.50
N CYS A 304 -52.85 -1.81 21.51
CA CYS A 304 -52.69 -0.56 22.23
C CYS A 304 -52.52 -0.77 23.75
N ASP A 305 -53.21 -1.75 24.36
CA ASP A 305 -53.02 -2.12 25.77
C ASP A 305 -51.57 -2.52 26.04
N GLU A 306 -51.02 -3.39 25.19
CA GLU A 306 -49.63 -3.81 25.30
C GLU A 306 -48.66 -2.63 25.16
N TYR A 307 -48.95 -1.67 24.27
CA TYR A 307 -48.16 -0.45 24.15
C TYR A 307 -48.15 0.36 25.46
N TRP A 308 -49.30 0.66 26.03
CA TRP A 308 -49.39 1.49 27.24
C TRP A 308 -48.88 0.77 28.49
N ASP A 309 -49.22 -0.51 28.67
CA ASP A 309 -48.84 -1.28 29.84
C ASP A 309 -47.34 -1.60 29.85
N THR A 310 -46.73 -1.79 28.66
CA THR A 310 -45.36 -2.32 28.55
C THR A 310 -44.36 -1.30 28.03
N TYR A 311 -44.73 -0.48 27.06
CA TYR A 311 -43.76 0.27 26.25
C TYR A 311 -43.80 1.79 26.44
N GLU A 312 -44.94 2.40 26.78
CA GLU A 312 -45.06 3.86 26.91
C GLU A 312 -44.11 4.42 27.98
N VAL A 313 -44.17 3.88 29.19
CA VAL A 313 -43.33 4.35 30.30
C VAL A 313 -41.84 4.14 30.00
N PRO A 314 -41.38 2.95 29.56
CA PRO A 314 -39.99 2.79 29.13
C PRO A 314 -39.60 3.72 27.99
N TYR A 315 -40.44 3.91 26.97
CA TYR A 315 -40.14 4.83 25.86
C TYR A 315 -39.92 6.26 26.35
N ASN A 316 -40.73 6.74 27.30
CA ASN A 316 -40.58 8.07 27.90
C ASN A 316 -39.31 8.20 28.78
N LEU A 317 -38.73 7.10 29.23
CA LEU A 317 -37.55 7.09 30.12
C LEU A 317 -36.23 6.82 29.39
N ILE A 318 -36.23 5.87 28.44
CA ILE A 318 -35.03 5.36 27.75
C ILE A 318 -35.13 5.48 26.22
N GLY A 319 -36.20 6.08 25.69
CA GLY A 319 -36.37 6.29 24.26
C GLY A 319 -36.54 4.97 23.49
N CYS A 320 -35.94 4.91 22.31
CA CYS A 320 -36.11 3.81 21.36
C CYS A 320 -35.59 2.45 21.86
N ASP A 321 -34.78 2.43 22.91
CA ASP A 321 -34.31 1.20 23.55
C ASP A 321 -35.44 0.43 24.23
N ALA A 322 -36.57 1.09 24.52
CA ALA A 322 -37.79 0.44 24.99
C ALA A 322 -38.31 -0.64 24.02
N PHE A 323 -37.96 -0.56 22.74
CA PHE A 323 -38.44 -1.47 21.69
C PHE A 323 -37.43 -2.57 21.32
N ALA A 324 -36.38 -2.78 22.13
CA ALA A 324 -35.33 -3.75 21.84
C ALA A 324 -35.84 -5.19 21.65
N ASP A 325 -36.92 -5.56 22.35
CA ASP A 325 -37.51 -6.91 22.30
C ASP A 325 -38.12 -7.25 20.92
N PHE A 326 -38.38 -6.25 20.07
CA PHE A 326 -38.81 -6.47 18.68
C PHE A 326 -37.67 -6.85 17.73
N GLY A 327 -36.48 -7.12 18.27
CA GLY A 327 -35.28 -7.49 17.55
C GLY A 327 -34.37 -6.30 17.23
N SER A 328 -33.20 -6.59 16.68
CA SER A 328 -32.20 -5.63 16.23
C SER A 328 -31.90 -5.83 14.74
N ALA A 329 -31.47 -4.79 14.04
CA ALA A 329 -30.90 -4.94 12.71
C ALA A 329 -29.53 -5.62 12.77
N THR A 330 -29.13 -6.25 11.67
CA THR A 330 -27.76 -6.70 11.44
C THR A 330 -27.17 -5.95 10.25
N ALA A 331 -25.90 -5.60 10.30
CA ALA A 331 -25.20 -4.96 9.19
C ALA A 331 -23.85 -5.59 8.91
N TYR A 332 -23.41 -5.44 7.67
CA TYR A 332 -22.19 -6.00 7.14
C TYR A 332 -21.54 -5.00 6.21
N ASP A 333 -20.22 -4.96 6.27
CA ASP A 333 -19.37 -4.17 5.39
C ASP A 333 -17.96 -4.82 5.39
N ASN A 334 -17.24 -4.68 4.29
CA ASN A 334 -15.83 -5.04 4.19
C ASN A 334 -14.93 -4.10 5.00
N CYS A 335 -15.38 -2.88 5.27
CA CYS A 335 -14.68 -1.91 6.10
C CYS A 335 -15.44 -1.57 7.39
N ASP A 336 -14.82 -0.72 8.22
CA ASP A 336 -15.44 -0.30 9.48
C ASP A 336 -16.64 0.59 9.19
N PHE A 337 -17.71 0.38 9.95
CA PHE A 337 -18.94 1.15 9.80
C PHE A 337 -19.49 1.58 11.14
N THR A 338 -20.33 2.61 11.09
CA THR A 338 -21.15 3.08 12.19
C THR A 338 -22.61 2.74 11.92
N MET A 339 -23.37 2.46 12.98
CA MET A 339 -24.81 2.22 12.89
C MET A 339 -25.56 3.13 13.86
N ASP A 340 -26.39 4.00 13.30
CA ASP A 340 -27.29 4.85 14.04
C ASP A 340 -28.68 4.21 14.14
N TYR A 341 -29.25 4.23 15.35
CA TYR A 341 -30.58 3.71 15.63
C TYR A 341 -31.50 4.83 16.10
N SER A 342 -32.67 4.92 15.47
CA SER A 342 -33.71 5.87 15.84
C SER A 342 -35.11 5.25 15.69
N CYS A 343 -36.11 5.88 16.29
CA CYS A 343 -37.50 5.46 16.15
C CYS A 343 -38.44 6.67 16.24
N ALA A 344 -39.64 6.52 15.68
CA ALA A 344 -40.72 7.49 15.75
C ALA A 344 -42.02 6.77 16.13
N VAL A 345 -42.66 7.23 17.20
CA VAL A 345 -43.97 6.75 17.66
C VAL A 345 -45.05 7.70 17.14
N ASN A 346 -45.96 7.19 16.32
CA ASN A 346 -47.07 7.94 15.74
C ASN A 346 -48.37 7.20 16.04
N LEU A 347 -48.91 7.44 17.23
CA LEU A 347 -50.20 6.90 17.68
C LEU A 347 -51.22 8.03 17.77
N ASP A 348 -52.46 7.73 17.41
CA ASP A 348 -53.58 8.61 17.69
C ASP A 348 -54.03 8.51 19.15
N GLN A 349 -55.10 9.23 19.50
CA GLN A 349 -55.65 9.27 20.87
C GLN A 349 -56.27 7.93 21.31
N CYS A 350 -56.49 7.01 20.38
CA CYS A 350 -57.06 5.69 20.59
C CYS A 350 -55.99 4.59 20.49
N GLY A 351 -54.71 4.97 20.40
CA GLY A 351 -53.59 4.03 20.37
C GLY A 351 -53.43 3.33 19.04
N ASN A 352 -54.16 3.74 18.00
CA ASN A 352 -54.00 3.20 16.67
C ASN A 352 -52.89 3.97 15.94
N GLY A 353 -51.99 3.25 15.28
CA GLY A 353 -50.90 3.87 14.55
C GLY A 353 -49.68 2.97 14.40
N THR A 354 -48.51 3.59 14.36
CA THR A 354 -47.25 2.86 14.12
C THR A 354 -46.09 3.38 14.93
N ILE A 355 -45.20 2.46 15.28
CA ILE A 355 -43.85 2.76 15.74
C ILE A 355 -42.93 2.38 14.58
N THR A 356 -42.22 3.37 14.03
CA THR A 356 -41.25 3.17 12.94
C THR A 356 -39.85 3.22 13.52
N ARG A 357 -39.13 2.10 13.46
CA ARG A 357 -37.73 1.98 13.88
C ARG A 357 -36.84 2.02 12.65
N THR A 358 -35.76 2.80 12.70
CA THR A 358 -34.86 3.06 11.58
C THR A 358 -33.43 2.82 12.00
N TRP A 359 -32.70 2.05 11.19
CA TRP A 359 -31.26 1.88 11.31
C TRP A 359 -30.60 2.49 10.07
N VAL A 360 -29.57 3.31 10.28
CA VAL A 360 -28.75 3.91 9.24
C VAL A 360 -27.32 3.43 9.46
N VAL A 361 -26.71 2.86 8.43
CA VAL A 361 -25.34 2.37 8.45
C VAL A 361 -24.50 3.22 7.51
N ASP A 362 -23.40 3.75 8.04
CA ASP A 362 -22.47 4.64 7.34
C ASP A 362 -21.04 4.13 7.54
N ASP A 363 -20.37 3.83 6.43
CA ASP A 363 -18.97 3.38 6.33
C ASP A 363 -18.00 4.54 6.12
N GLY A 364 -18.51 5.78 5.97
CA GLY A 364 -17.74 6.99 5.71
C GLY A 364 -17.14 7.09 4.30
N ALA A 365 -17.17 6.02 3.51
CA ALA A 365 -16.61 5.97 2.17
C ALA A 365 -17.68 5.94 1.09
N ASN A 366 -18.86 5.37 1.37
CA ASN A 366 -19.96 5.21 0.42
C ASN A 366 -21.23 5.91 0.92
N ALA A 367 -22.32 5.78 0.15
CA ALA A 367 -23.61 6.33 0.57
C ALA A 367 -24.21 5.46 1.68
N PRO A 368 -24.79 6.05 2.74
CA PRO A 368 -25.29 5.30 3.87
C PRO A 368 -26.47 4.40 3.47
N ALA A 369 -26.47 3.18 3.98
CA ALA A 369 -27.57 2.23 3.83
C ALA A 369 -28.58 2.40 4.97
N SER A 370 -29.88 2.25 4.68
CA SER A 370 -30.90 2.31 5.73
C SER A 370 -31.94 1.22 5.58
N CYS A 371 -32.48 0.78 6.72
CA CYS A 371 -33.66 -0.07 6.74
C CYS A 371 -34.60 0.35 7.86
N THR A 372 -35.87 0.01 7.70
CA THR A 372 -36.92 0.33 8.68
C THR A 372 -37.71 -0.90 9.06
N GLN A 373 -38.02 -1.05 10.35
CA GLN A 373 -39.03 -1.97 10.86
C GLN A 373 -40.26 -1.16 11.29
N THR A 374 -41.45 -1.61 10.88
CA THR A 374 -42.72 -1.04 11.34
C THR A 374 -43.38 -1.98 12.35
N ILE A 375 -43.72 -1.42 13.52
CA ILE A 375 -44.57 -2.08 14.52
C ILE A 375 -45.94 -1.42 14.44
N SER A 376 -46.96 -2.16 14.05
CA SER A 376 -48.34 -1.67 14.01
C SER A 376 -48.96 -1.78 15.39
N VAL A 377 -49.51 -0.68 15.90
CA VAL A 377 -50.28 -0.68 17.13
C VAL A 377 -51.75 -0.55 16.73
N TYR A 378 -52.56 -1.55 17.10
CA TYR A 378 -53.97 -1.57 16.75
C TYR A 378 -54.83 -1.33 17.98
N HIS A 379 -55.91 -0.57 17.78
CA HIS A 379 -56.93 -0.31 18.77
C HIS A 379 -57.66 -1.62 19.16
N VAL A 380 -57.92 -1.78 20.45
CA VAL A 380 -58.73 -2.83 21.05
C VAL A 380 -59.76 -2.14 21.93
N SER A 381 -61.04 -2.51 21.77
CA SER A 381 -62.14 -2.01 22.60
C SER A 381 -62.78 -3.16 23.35
N ASP A 382 -62.63 -3.13 24.68
CA ASP A 382 -63.17 -4.12 25.61
C ASP A 382 -63.68 -3.47 26.93
N TRP A 383 -63.90 -2.16 26.89
CA TRP A 383 -64.36 -1.37 28.02
C TRP A 383 -65.77 -1.73 28.49
N TYR A 384 -66.03 -1.48 29.78
CA TYR A 384 -67.37 -1.53 30.33
C TYR A 384 -67.55 -0.55 31.48
N ALA A 385 -68.81 -0.20 31.76
CA ALA A 385 -69.18 0.70 32.84
C ALA A 385 -70.07 0.01 33.87
N ASP A 386 -69.72 0.14 35.14
CA ASP A 386 -70.57 -0.22 36.27
C ASP A 386 -71.27 1.03 36.82
N PHE A 387 -72.59 1.02 36.85
CA PHE A 387 -73.38 2.15 37.34
C PHE A 387 -73.63 2.08 38.85
N PRO A 388 -73.66 3.22 39.55
CA PRO A 388 -73.93 3.24 40.98
C PRO A 388 -75.32 2.65 41.30
N ALA A 389 -75.40 1.91 42.40
CA ALA A 389 -76.66 1.37 42.89
C ALA A 389 -77.58 2.49 43.41
N ASP A 390 -78.88 2.20 43.51
CA ASP A 390 -79.86 3.13 44.09
C ASP A 390 -79.50 3.49 45.54
N VAL A 391 -79.47 4.79 45.84
CA VAL A 391 -79.15 5.33 47.18
C VAL A 391 -80.36 5.98 47.83
N THR A 392 -80.57 5.68 49.12
CA THR A 392 -81.45 6.46 49.98
C THR A 392 -80.61 7.35 50.91
N ALA A 393 -80.73 8.66 50.77
CA ALA A 393 -79.95 9.62 51.56
C ALA A 393 -80.85 10.58 52.36
N VAL A 394 -80.34 11.06 53.49
CA VAL A 394 -81.01 12.03 54.35
C VAL A 394 -80.42 13.42 54.07
N CYS A 395 -81.27 14.38 53.74
CA CYS A 395 -80.85 15.77 53.56
C CYS A 395 -80.76 16.47 54.93
N GLU A 396 -79.57 16.90 55.33
CA GLU A 396 -79.38 17.68 56.56
C GLU A 396 -79.29 19.19 56.27
N PRO A 397 -79.97 20.07 57.06
CA PRO A 397 -79.90 21.51 56.86
C PRO A 397 -78.48 22.06 56.99
N GLY A 398 -77.99 22.76 55.95
CA GLY A 398 -76.68 23.39 55.95
C GLY A 398 -75.52 22.50 55.50
N GLN A 399 -75.79 21.25 55.10
CA GLN A 399 -74.81 20.35 54.49
C GLN A 399 -74.97 20.32 52.95
N PRO A 400 -73.89 20.03 52.19
CA PRO A 400 -73.99 19.81 50.75
C PRO A 400 -74.89 18.62 50.41
N ALA A 401 -75.30 18.53 49.15
CA ALA A 401 -76.07 17.37 48.67
C ALA A 401 -75.31 16.07 48.94
N PRO A 402 -76.00 14.97 49.30
CA PRO A 402 -75.39 13.66 49.44
C PRO A 402 -74.66 13.27 48.16
N ASP A 403 -73.51 12.59 48.29
CA ASP A 403 -72.84 11.96 47.16
C ASP A 403 -73.71 10.81 46.63
N PHE A 404 -74.03 10.85 45.34
CA PHE A 404 -74.87 9.85 44.67
C PHE A 404 -74.04 8.83 43.88
N GLY A 405 -72.70 8.91 43.98
CA GLY A 405 -71.78 8.09 43.22
C GLY A 405 -71.69 8.50 41.74
N GLU A 406 -70.72 7.91 41.07
CA GLU A 406 -70.44 8.04 39.64
C GLU A 406 -70.19 6.65 39.03
N PRO A 407 -70.43 6.46 37.71
CA PRO A 407 -70.09 5.21 37.05
C PRO A 407 -68.59 4.96 37.14
N THR A 408 -68.20 3.71 37.39
CA THR A 408 -66.80 3.29 37.29
C THR A 408 -66.57 2.65 35.94
N ILE A 409 -65.54 3.13 35.24
CA ILE A 409 -65.12 2.58 33.96
C ILE A 409 -64.00 1.58 34.19
N HIS A 410 -64.03 0.51 33.42
CA HIS A 410 -63.04 -0.56 33.43
C HIS A 410 -62.50 -0.77 32.02
N ASN A 411 -61.24 -1.19 31.93
CA ASN A 411 -60.50 -1.40 30.68
C ASN A 411 -60.52 -0.17 29.75
N GLU A 412 -60.17 1.00 30.30
CA GLU A 412 -60.18 2.28 29.57
C GLU A 412 -58.85 2.67 28.91
N THR A 413 -57.84 1.79 28.93
CA THR A 413 -56.45 2.10 28.51
C THR A 413 -56.35 2.57 27.07
N CYS A 414 -57.18 2.02 26.17
CA CYS A 414 -57.23 2.41 24.76
C CYS A 414 -58.39 3.33 24.40
N GLU A 415 -59.10 3.83 25.40
CA GLU A 415 -60.42 4.41 25.21
C GLU A 415 -60.42 5.90 25.50
N LEU A 416 -61.22 6.63 24.74
CA LEU A 416 -61.48 8.04 24.99
C LEU A 416 -62.92 8.20 25.44
N ILE A 417 -63.15 7.98 26.74
CA ILE A 417 -64.50 7.94 27.33
C ILE A 417 -64.85 9.29 27.96
N ALA A 418 -66.07 9.77 27.71
CA ALA A 418 -66.67 10.84 28.50
C ALA A 418 -68.04 10.41 29.04
N ILE A 419 -68.31 10.89 30.26
CA ILE A 419 -69.51 10.56 31.03
C ILE A 419 -70.26 11.85 31.32
N SER A 420 -71.59 11.80 31.16
CA SER A 420 -72.50 12.88 31.56
C SER A 420 -73.77 12.31 32.16
N TYR A 421 -74.55 13.14 32.87
CA TYR A 421 -75.84 12.73 33.42
C TYR A 421 -76.90 13.81 33.32
N GLU A 422 -78.16 13.39 33.29
CA GLU A 422 -79.32 14.24 33.44
C GLU A 422 -80.23 13.73 34.57
N ASP A 423 -80.65 14.64 35.45
CA ASP A 423 -81.51 14.33 36.60
C ASP A 423 -82.94 14.77 36.34
N THR A 424 -83.86 13.82 36.52
CA THR A 424 -85.30 14.11 36.58
C THR A 424 -85.78 14.11 38.03
N TYR A 425 -86.31 15.23 38.49
CA TYR A 425 -86.71 15.44 39.88
C TYR A 425 -88.22 15.27 40.10
N TYR A 426 -88.58 14.48 41.13
CA TYR A 426 -89.96 14.18 41.50
C TYR A 426 -90.27 14.65 42.93
N PRO A 427 -90.85 15.86 43.12
CA PRO A 427 -91.09 16.45 44.44
C PRO A 427 -92.27 15.85 45.21
N VAL A 428 -93.17 15.12 44.54
CA VAL A 428 -94.41 14.64 45.15
C VAL A 428 -94.37 13.11 45.20
N VAL A 429 -93.82 12.59 46.30
CA VAL A 429 -93.69 11.16 46.56
C VAL A 429 -94.13 10.87 48.00
N ALA A 430 -94.68 9.68 48.26
CA ALA A 430 -95.30 9.36 49.54
C ALA A 430 -94.30 8.99 50.65
N ASP A 431 -93.08 8.61 50.26
CA ASP A 431 -92.08 7.92 51.10
C ASP A 431 -90.74 8.69 51.24
N ALA A 432 -90.61 9.86 50.61
CA ALA A 432 -89.41 10.71 50.68
C ALA A 432 -89.78 12.20 50.45
N CYS A 433 -88.83 13.12 50.69
CA CYS A 433 -89.00 14.53 50.35
C CYS A 433 -89.05 14.76 48.82
N TYR A 434 -88.33 13.93 48.07
CA TYR A 434 -88.32 13.87 46.61
C TYR A 434 -87.62 12.57 46.16
N LYS A 435 -87.83 12.17 44.91
CA LYS A 435 -87.02 11.13 44.24
C LYS A 435 -86.32 11.73 43.03
N ILE A 436 -85.12 11.24 42.72
CA ILE A 436 -84.37 11.60 41.51
C ILE A 436 -84.25 10.34 40.66
N VAL A 437 -84.50 10.45 39.37
CA VAL A 437 -84.08 9.46 38.37
C VAL A 437 -82.94 10.08 37.58
N ARG A 438 -81.76 9.48 37.66
CA ARG A 438 -80.57 9.92 36.93
C ARG A 438 -80.36 9.04 35.71
N THR A 439 -80.24 9.64 34.53
CA THR A 439 -79.84 8.94 33.30
C THR A 439 -78.38 9.29 32.99
N TRP A 440 -77.52 8.28 32.96
CA TRP A 440 -76.11 8.42 32.58
C TRP A 440 -75.97 8.22 31.06
N THR A 441 -75.14 9.05 30.43
CA THR A 441 -74.71 8.90 29.03
C THR A 441 -73.19 8.72 29.03
N VAL A 442 -72.73 7.59 28.51
CA VAL A 442 -71.31 7.28 28.32
C VAL A 442 -71.04 7.26 26.83
N LEU A 443 -70.04 8.03 26.39
CA LEU A 443 -69.64 8.12 25.00
C LEU A 443 -68.17 7.73 24.90
N ASN A 444 -67.87 6.80 24.00
CA ASN A 444 -66.50 6.45 23.64
C ASN A 444 -66.19 7.04 22.26
N TRP A 445 -65.14 7.86 22.17
CA TRP A 445 -64.70 8.48 20.92
C TRP A 445 -63.80 7.58 20.08
N CYS A 446 -63.38 6.43 20.62
CA CYS A 446 -62.49 5.48 19.95
C CYS A 446 -63.22 4.31 19.27
N ASP A 447 -64.50 4.11 19.57
CA ASP A 447 -65.34 3.15 18.84
C ASP A 447 -65.83 3.77 17.51
N GLU A 448 -65.69 3.04 16.39
CA GLU A 448 -66.12 3.49 15.05
C GLU A 448 -67.65 3.67 14.90
N ASP A 449 -68.43 3.47 15.95
CA ASP A 449 -69.82 3.90 15.96
C ASP A 449 -70.31 4.31 17.37
N PRO A 450 -70.26 5.61 17.71
CA PRO A 450 -70.80 6.08 18.98
C PRO A 450 -72.34 5.96 19.09
N PHE A 451 -73.05 5.50 18.05
CA PHE A 451 -74.52 5.42 18.03
C PHE A 451 -75.12 4.13 17.43
N GLY A 452 -74.30 3.23 16.86
CA GLY A 452 -74.68 1.90 16.36
C GLY A 452 -75.22 1.81 14.95
#